data_AF-A0ABD5WBN5-F1
#
_entry.id   AF-A0ABD5WBN5-F1
#
_cell.length_a   1.000
_cell.length_b   1.000
_cell.length_c   1.000
_cell.angle_alpha   90.00
_cell.angle_beta   90.00
_cell.angle_gamma   90.00
#
_symmetry.space_group_name_H-M   'P 1'
#
loop_
_entity.id
_entity.type
_entity.pdbx_description
1 polymer ?
#
loop_
_entity_poly.entity_id
_entity_poly.type
_entity_poly.pdbx_seq_one_letter_code
_entity_poly.pdbx_strand_id
1 'polypeptide(L)'
;MERTYVSGDNDSVESNSEDSGAAEAVELRATVELETQAKIDSEAIAAVDGMGELDHPYGMTLEAQEKWEAREAEKQRTRERRKTQSAVREAGNRVCVAHGSMQRRQRFRERAASVEPAFEKEDAREALSCAELAAVNQQAARIAEGVRESGTRAAISRRLADEVCEGRSVLSASIRVLEAEQRRAGTVVPIGELEAVSRREVSIEGRVEQLWNPNHTAIAQVGLIADETSRVKVTVWKASDAPWMDEGERVRIRGAAKNWYNGRVSLAVTGDTSVHFPERGRWWDR
;
A
#
# COMPACT_ATOMS: atom_id res chain seq x y z
N MET A 1 -76.23 53.00 39.34
CA MET A 1 -77.46 52.19 39.24
C MET A 1 -78.11 52.58 37.93
N GLU A 2 -78.20 51.62 37.00
CA GLU A 2 -79.48 51.04 36.56
C GLU A 2 -80.28 52.03 35.70
N ARG A 3 -81.01 51.69 34.66
CA ARG A 3 -81.53 50.48 34.01
C ARG A 3 -82.27 51.09 32.81
N THR A 4 -82.27 50.47 31.64
CA THR A 4 -83.46 50.46 30.76
C THR A 4 -83.22 49.65 29.49
N TYR A 5 -84.24 48.86 29.18
CA TYR A 5 -84.58 48.28 27.89
C TYR A 5 -84.91 49.35 26.84
N VAL A 6 -84.55 49.13 25.56
CA VAL A 6 -85.20 49.63 24.33
C VAL A 6 -84.91 48.55 23.25
N SER A 7 -85.88 47.72 22.82
CA SER A 7 -86.77 47.86 21.63
C SER A 7 -85.99 48.21 20.33
N GLY A 8 -86.15 47.62 19.16
CA GLY A 8 -87.07 46.64 18.58
C GLY A 8 -86.87 46.66 17.04
N ASP A 9 -87.33 45.59 16.38
CA ASP A 9 -87.77 45.47 14.97
C ASP A 9 -86.74 45.58 13.82
N ASN A 10 -86.47 44.46 13.12
CA ASN A 10 -87.12 43.94 11.88
C ASN A 10 -86.70 44.72 10.62
N ASP A 11 -86.32 44.14 9.48
CA ASP A 11 -86.98 43.04 8.80
C ASP A 11 -86.16 42.45 7.62
N SER A 12 -86.37 41.15 7.38
CA SER A 12 -86.49 40.43 6.09
C SER A 12 -85.24 40.33 5.16
N VAL A 13 -84.91 39.21 4.47
CA VAL A 13 -85.72 38.27 3.67
C VAL A 13 -85.01 36.91 3.51
N GLU A 14 -85.83 35.86 3.40
CA GLU A 14 -85.61 34.42 3.22
C GLU A 14 -85.00 33.98 1.87
N SER A 15 -84.33 32.81 1.84
CA SER A 15 -84.72 31.57 1.10
C SER A 15 -83.51 30.65 0.89
N ASN A 16 -83.49 29.44 1.48
CA ASN A 16 -83.75 28.12 0.85
C ASN A 16 -82.80 27.79 -0.33
N SER A 17 -81.77 26.97 -0.12
CA SER A 17 -81.76 25.48 -0.26
C SER A 17 -81.97 24.99 -1.71
N GLU A 18 -80.95 24.40 -2.31
CA GLU A 18 -80.84 22.94 -2.46
C GLU A 18 -79.59 22.56 -3.29
N ASP A 19 -78.93 21.53 -2.77
CA ASP A 19 -77.75 20.86 -3.26
C ASP A 19 -78.12 19.77 -4.28
N SER A 20 -77.36 19.63 -5.37
CA SER A 20 -77.09 18.31 -5.95
C SER A 20 -75.92 18.40 -6.93
N GLY A 21 -74.83 17.71 -6.59
CA GLY A 21 -73.54 17.79 -7.27
C GLY A 21 -73.48 17.24 -8.69
N ALA A 22 -72.58 17.87 -9.45
CA ALA A 22 -71.73 17.18 -10.41
C ALA A 22 -70.29 17.44 -9.95
N ALA A 23 -69.66 16.45 -9.31
CA ALA A 23 -68.23 16.50 -9.06
C ALA A 23 -67.52 16.30 -10.41
N GLU A 24 -67.38 17.40 -11.18
CA GLU A 24 -66.40 17.45 -12.26
C GLU A 24 -65.04 17.28 -11.62
N ALA A 25 -64.42 16.11 -11.83
CA ALA A 25 -63.03 15.88 -11.51
C ALA A 25 -62.20 16.84 -12.38
N VAL A 26 -61.90 18.02 -11.84
CA VAL A 26 -60.99 18.97 -12.48
C VAL A 26 -59.62 18.30 -12.51
N GLU A 27 -59.16 17.92 -13.72
CA GLU A 27 -57.76 17.54 -13.93
C GLU A 27 -56.89 18.77 -13.64
N LEU A 28 -56.40 18.87 -12.40
CA LEU A 28 -55.42 19.88 -12.00
C LEU A 28 -54.12 19.58 -12.75
N ARG A 29 -53.93 20.24 -13.90
CA ARG A 29 -52.66 20.22 -14.62
C ARG A 29 -51.74 21.23 -13.96
N ALA A 30 -50.53 20.78 -13.63
CA ALA A 30 -49.49 21.66 -13.11
C ALA A 30 -49.26 22.81 -14.09
N THR A 31 -49.08 24.03 -13.56
CA THR A 31 -48.64 25.14 -14.40
C THR A 31 -47.21 24.87 -14.86
N VAL A 32 -46.83 25.46 -16.00
CA VAL A 32 -45.46 25.34 -16.53
C VAL A 32 -44.42 25.75 -15.48
N GLU A 33 -44.74 26.74 -14.64
CA GLU A 33 -43.87 27.16 -13.52
C GLU A 33 -43.70 26.06 -12.46
N LEU A 34 -44.77 25.36 -12.09
CA LEU A 34 -44.70 24.23 -11.15
C LEU A 34 -43.93 23.04 -11.72
N GLU A 35 -44.10 22.74 -13.01
CA GLU A 35 -43.29 21.70 -13.68
C GLU A 35 -41.81 22.08 -13.74
N THR A 36 -41.54 23.37 -14.01
CA THR A 36 -40.16 23.89 -14.05
C THR A 36 -39.52 23.82 -12.67
N GLN A 37 -40.24 24.19 -11.61
CA GLN A 37 -39.75 24.13 -10.23
C GLN A 37 -39.53 22.68 -9.79
N ALA A 38 -40.47 21.78 -10.06
CA ALA A 38 -40.33 20.36 -9.73
C ALA A 38 -39.13 19.71 -10.42
N LYS A 39 -38.80 20.16 -11.64
CA LYS A 39 -37.60 19.72 -12.37
C LYS A 39 -36.32 20.24 -11.72
N ILE A 40 -36.28 21.53 -11.37
CA ILE A 40 -35.13 22.15 -10.67
C ILE A 40 -34.88 21.42 -9.34
N ASP A 41 -35.95 21.14 -8.58
CA ASP A 41 -35.86 20.47 -7.28
C ASP A 41 -35.37 19.02 -7.43
N SER A 42 -35.82 18.30 -8.46
CA SER A 42 -35.36 16.93 -8.74
C SER A 42 -33.89 16.87 -9.18
N GLU A 43 -33.46 17.82 -10.01
CA GLU A 43 -32.07 17.93 -10.46
C GLU A 43 -31.12 18.31 -9.30
N ALA A 44 -31.56 19.17 -8.38
CA ALA A 44 -30.80 19.51 -7.18
C ALA A 44 -30.60 18.31 -6.24
N ILE A 45 -31.65 17.51 -6.02
CA ILE A 45 -31.55 16.29 -5.21
C ILE A 45 -30.62 15.27 -5.87
N ALA A 46 -30.75 15.06 -7.18
CA ALA A 46 -29.90 14.14 -7.94
C ALA A 46 -28.43 14.55 -7.97
N ALA A 47 -28.13 15.85 -7.94
CA ALA A 47 -26.75 16.36 -7.89
C ALA A 47 -26.06 16.10 -6.54
N VAL A 48 -26.83 15.86 -5.47
CA VAL A 48 -26.34 15.57 -4.12
C VAL A 48 -26.21 14.07 -3.88
N ASP A 49 -27.02 13.24 -4.54
CA ASP A 49 -26.99 11.78 -4.41
C ASP A 49 -25.71 11.18 -5.02
N GLY A 50 -24.71 10.93 -4.16
CA GLY A 50 -23.43 10.34 -4.53
C GLY A 50 -22.20 11.27 -4.42
N MET A 51 -22.38 12.53 -4.02
CA MET A 51 -21.26 13.45 -3.75
C MET A 51 -20.64 13.17 -2.38
N GLY A 52 -19.31 13.06 -2.34
CA GLY A 52 -18.57 12.82 -1.09
C GLY A 52 -18.74 13.99 -0.12
N GLU A 53 -18.92 13.67 1.17
CA GLU A 53 -19.23 14.56 2.30
C GLU A 53 -18.24 15.73 2.57
N LEU A 54 -17.24 15.91 1.71
CA LEU A 54 -16.14 16.86 1.81
C LEU A 54 -16.36 18.16 1.02
N ASP A 55 -17.20 18.16 -0.01
CA ASP A 55 -17.48 19.33 -0.84
C ASP A 55 -18.85 19.92 -0.47
N HIS A 56 -18.94 21.25 -0.32
CA HIS A 56 -20.21 21.94 -0.03
C HIS A 56 -21.03 22.05 -1.34
N PRO A 57 -22.05 21.21 -1.56
CA PRO A 57 -22.81 21.24 -2.80
C PRO A 57 -23.76 22.44 -2.77
N TYR A 58 -23.90 23.16 -3.89
CA TYR A 58 -25.04 24.07 -4.07
C TYR A 58 -26.31 23.23 -4.19
N GLY A 59 -27.37 23.61 -3.46
CA GLY A 59 -28.68 22.93 -3.51
C GLY A 59 -28.95 21.88 -2.43
N MET A 60 -28.17 21.84 -1.33
CA MET A 60 -28.47 20.96 -0.20
C MET A 60 -29.70 21.40 0.61
N THR A 61 -30.29 20.46 1.37
CA THR A 61 -31.37 20.77 2.32
C THR A 61 -30.88 21.64 3.47
N LEU A 62 -31.79 22.41 4.10
CA LEU A 62 -31.46 23.29 5.23
C LEU A 62 -30.79 22.52 6.39
N GLU A 63 -31.27 21.32 6.70
CA GLU A 63 -30.66 20.47 7.75
C GLU A 63 -29.24 20.01 7.41
N ALA A 64 -28.96 19.75 6.13
CA ALA A 64 -27.62 19.38 5.68
C ALA A 64 -26.67 20.59 5.77
N GLN A 65 -27.16 21.78 5.45
CA GLN A 65 -26.42 23.03 5.59
C GLN A 65 -26.04 23.29 7.05
N GLU A 66 -26.99 23.19 7.98
CA GLU A 66 -26.72 23.39 9.42
C GLU A 66 -25.72 22.37 9.97
N LYS A 67 -25.79 21.11 9.54
CA LYS A 67 -24.83 20.06 9.92
C LYS A 67 -23.43 20.36 9.39
N TRP A 68 -23.32 20.84 8.15
CA TRP A 68 -22.05 21.22 7.55
C TRP A 68 -21.45 22.42 8.27
N GLU A 69 -22.26 23.46 8.53
CA GLU A 69 -21.86 24.66 9.26
C GLU A 69 -21.42 24.32 10.70
N ALA A 70 -22.15 23.43 11.39
CA ALA A 70 -21.76 22.97 12.72
C ALA A 70 -20.42 22.22 12.71
N ARG A 71 -20.18 21.38 11.70
CA ARG A 71 -18.92 20.64 11.53
C ARG A 71 -17.76 21.56 11.17
N GLU A 72 -17.95 22.51 10.27
CA GLU A 72 -16.92 23.51 9.95
C GLU A 72 -16.64 24.40 11.17
N ALA A 73 -17.67 24.80 11.93
CA ALA A 73 -17.48 25.50 13.19
C ALA A 73 -16.69 24.67 14.21
N GLU A 74 -16.91 23.36 14.30
CA GLU A 74 -16.12 22.45 15.15
C GLU A 74 -14.67 22.30 14.66
N LYS A 75 -14.45 22.18 13.35
CA LYS A 75 -13.10 22.17 12.75
C LYS A 75 -12.38 23.48 13.03
N GLN A 76 -13.05 24.62 12.90
CA GLN A 76 -12.49 25.93 13.23
C GLN A 76 -12.18 26.05 14.72
N ARG A 77 -13.10 25.65 15.62
CA ARG A 77 -12.82 25.57 17.06
C ARG A 77 -11.62 24.68 17.37
N THR A 78 -11.48 23.55 16.67
CA THR A 78 -10.34 22.63 16.85
C THR A 78 -9.03 23.22 16.33
N ARG A 79 -9.07 24.03 15.26
CA ARG A 79 -7.92 24.79 14.72
C ARG A 79 -7.52 25.94 15.64
N GLU A 80 -8.50 26.67 16.18
CA GLU A 80 -8.30 27.80 17.09
C GLU A 80 -7.96 27.38 18.52
N ARG A 81 -8.33 26.15 18.92
CA ARG A 81 -7.99 25.57 20.22
C ARG A 81 -6.47 25.57 20.36
N ARG A 82 -5.99 26.49 21.19
CA ARG A 82 -4.57 26.64 21.54
C ARG A 82 -4.04 25.27 21.99
N LYS A 83 -3.13 24.69 21.19
CA LYS A 83 -2.51 23.39 21.48
C LYS A 83 -2.01 23.39 22.92
N THR A 84 -2.37 22.36 23.69
CA THR A 84 -1.83 22.20 25.04
C THR A 84 -0.31 22.15 24.98
N GLN A 85 0.36 22.57 26.07
CA GLN A 85 1.81 22.63 26.14
C GLN A 85 2.47 21.26 25.83
N SER A 86 1.76 20.16 26.08
CA SER A 86 2.12 18.78 25.73
C SER A 86 2.06 18.48 24.23
N ALA A 87 1.01 18.91 23.51
CA ALA A 87 0.91 18.74 22.05
C ALA A 87 1.93 19.58 21.27
N VAL A 88 2.29 20.76 21.79
CA VAL A 88 3.38 21.59 21.25
C VAL A 88 4.74 20.92 21.50
N ARG A 89 4.96 20.32 22.68
CA ARG A 89 6.17 19.56 23.00
C ARG A 89 6.33 18.30 22.14
N GLU A 90 5.27 17.53 21.91
CA GLU A 90 5.33 16.33 21.07
C GLU A 90 5.55 16.65 19.59
N ALA A 91 4.86 17.66 19.06
CA ALA A 91 5.10 18.14 17.70
C ALA A 91 6.52 18.71 17.54
N GLY A 92 6.97 19.49 18.52
CA GLY A 92 8.33 20.01 18.60
C GLY A 92 9.36 18.89 18.66
N ASN A 93 9.15 17.86 19.49
CA ASN A 93 10.04 16.70 19.57
C ASN A 93 10.08 15.92 18.26
N ARG A 94 8.96 15.69 17.56
CA ARG A 94 8.97 15.03 16.24
C ARG A 94 9.77 15.84 15.21
N VAL A 95 9.58 17.16 15.16
CA VAL A 95 10.31 18.03 14.23
C VAL A 95 11.80 18.11 14.61
N CYS A 96 12.13 18.26 15.89
CA CYS A 96 13.50 18.28 16.38
C CYS A 96 14.21 16.94 16.20
N VAL A 97 13.53 15.79 16.36
CA VAL A 97 14.09 14.46 16.12
C VAL A 97 14.31 14.22 14.63
N ALA A 98 13.36 14.62 13.77
CA ALA A 98 13.53 14.54 12.32
C ALA A 98 14.69 15.43 11.84
N HIS A 99 14.73 16.68 12.29
CA HIS A 99 15.80 17.63 11.99
C HIS A 99 17.17 17.16 12.54
N GLY A 100 17.20 16.65 13.77
CA GLY A 100 18.39 16.09 14.39
C GLY A 100 18.86 14.78 13.75
N SER A 101 17.96 13.99 13.16
CA SER A 101 18.32 12.82 12.36
C SER A 101 18.93 13.24 11.02
N MET A 102 18.33 14.23 10.34
CA MET A 102 18.87 14.80 9.10
C MET A 102 20.27 15.39 9.31
N GLN A 103 20.47 16.21 10.35
CA GLN A 103 21.78 16.78 10.67
C GLN A 103 22.83 15.72 11.01
N ARG A 104 22.47 14.66 11.75
CA ARG A 104 23.40 13.55 12.03
C ARG A 104 23.78 12.80 10.77
N ARG A 105 22.83 12.60 9.85
CA ARG A 105 23.07 11.96 8.55
C ARG A 105 23.96 12.83 7.67
N GLN A 106 23.76 14.14 7.68
CA GLN A 106 24.59 15.12 6.96
C GLN A 106 26.01 15.16 7.51
N ARG A 107 26.19 15.25 8.85
CA ARG A 107 27.52 15.20 9.48
C ARG A 107 28.23 13.86 9.27
N PHE A 108 27.50 12.75 9.24
CA PHE A 108 28.07 11.45 8.89
C PHE A 108 28.51 11.43 7.43
N ARG A 109 27.71 12.00 6.51
CA ARG A 109 28.08 12.15 5.10
C ARG A 109 29.33 13.01 4.91
N GLU A 110 29.39 14.18 5.54
CA GLU A 110 30.54 15.09 5.48
C GLU A 110 31.83 14.42 5.99
N ARG A 111 31.74 13.67 7.10
CA ARG A 111 32.87 12.91 7.63
C ARG A 111 33.28 11.75 6.73
N ALA A 112 32.32 11.04 6.14
CA ALA A 112 32.59 9.93 5.24
C ALA A 112 33.19 10.40 3.90
N ALA A 113 32.72 11.52 3.35
CA ALA A 113 33.27 12.17 2.15
C ALA A 113 34.71 12.66 2.34
N SER A 114 35.10 13.01 3.56
CA SER A 114 36.48 13.38 3.91
C SER A 114 37.43 12.19 3.94
N VAL A 115 36.91 10.96 4.08
CA VAL A 115 37.70 9.71 4.19
C VAL A 115 37.75 8.98 2.84
N GLU A 116 36.65 8.99 2.09
CA GLU A 116 36.58 8.50 0.71
C GLU A 116 35.90 9.55 -0.18
N PRO A 117 36.63 10.21 -1.11
CA PRO A 117 36.05 11.18 -2.04
C PRO A 117 34.95 10.58 -2.94
N ALA A 118 34.93 9.25 -3.11
CA ALA A 118 33.89 8.53 -3.85
C ALA A 118 32.53 8.48 -3.13
N PHE A 119 32.42 9.00 -1.91
CA PHE A 119 31.20 9.00 -1.10
C PHE A 119 30.14 10.01 -1.60
N GLU A 120 30.55 11.03 -2.37
CA GLU A 120 29.66 12.00 -3.03
C GLU A 120 29.59 11.77 -4.54
N LYS A 121 29.16 10.59 -4.97
CA LYS A 121 28.56 10.50 -6.32
C LYS A 121 27.16 11.11 -6.20
N GLU A 122 26.92 12.29 -6.79
CA GLU A 122 25.58 12.85 -7.00
C GLU A 122 24.64 11.73 -7.47
N ASP A 123 23.40 11.73 -6.99
CA ASP A 123 22.45 10.69 -7.37
C ASP A 123 22.21 10.81 -8.88
N ALA A 124 22.65 9.81 -9.64
CA ALA A 124 22.53 9.81 -11.11
C ALA A 124 21.10 10.09 -11.59
N ARG A 125 20.09 9.83 -10.75
CA ARG A 125 18.69 10.14 -11.02
C ARG A 125 18.42 11.63 -11.21
N GLU A 126 19.22 12.52 -10.63
CA GLU A 126 19.09 13.97 -10.75
C GLU A 126 19.56 14.49 -12.11
N ALA A 127 20.41 13.74 -12.81
CA ALA A 127 20.91 14.10 -14.14
C ALA A 127 20.01 13.61 -15.30
N LEU A 128 19.03 12.75 -15.02
CA LEU A 128 18.14 12.18 -16.03
C LEU A 128 17.00 13.13 -16.40
N SER A 129 16.56 13.09 -17.65
CA SER A 129 15.31 13.75 -18.05
C SER A 129 14.11 13.12 -17.32
N CYS A 130 13.00 13.86 -17.23
CA CYS A 130 11.77 13.35 -16.61
C CYS A 130 11.27 12.05 -17.28
N ALA A 131 11.42 11.93 -18.61
CA ALA A 131 11.03 10.75 -19.36
C ALA A 131 11.94 9.54 -19.04
N GLU A 132 13.25 9.74 -19.00
CA GLU A 132 14.21 8.69 -18.63
C GLU A 132 14.02 8.24 -17.19
N LEU A 133 13.84 9.18 -16.26
CA LEU A 133 13.61 8.89 -14.86
C LEU A 133 12.31 8.09 -14.66
N ALA A 134 11.25 8.41 -15.40
CA ALA A 134 10.01 7.64 -15.41
C ALA A 134 10.25 6.21 -15.91
N ALA A 135 10.97 6.04 -17.02
CA ALA A 135 11.31 4.73 -17.57
C ALA A 135 12.18 3.89 -16.61
N VAL A 136 13.20 4.51 -15.99
CA VAL A 136 14.04 3.89 -14.95
C VAL A 136 13.18 3.44 -13.77
N ASN A 137 12.26 4.27 -13.29
CA ASN A 137 11.41 3.94 -12.16
C ASN A 137 10.40 2.82 -12.45
N GLN A 138 9.96 2.68 -13.70
CA GLN A 138 9.13 1.56 -14.16
C GLN A 138 9.94 0.27 -14.22
N GLN A 139 11.14 0.28 -14.82
CA GLN A 139 12.00 -0.90 -14.87
C GLN A 139 12.47 -1.32 -13.46
N ALA A 140 12.79 -0.37 -12.59
CA ALA A 140 13.16 -0.64 -11.21
C ALA A 140 12.06 -1.37 -10.44
N ALA A 141 10.79 -0.99 -10.67
CA ALA A 141 9.65 -1.67 -10.08
C ALA A 141 9.54 -3.11 -10.60
N ARG A 142 9.63 -3.30 -11.92
CA ARG A 142 9.57 -4.64 -12.54
C ARG A 142 10.66 -5.58 -12.03
N ILE A 143 11.90 -5.11 -11.90
CA ILE A 143 13.01 -5.91 -11.37
C ILE A 143 12.77 -6.24 -9.90
N ALA A 144 12.32 -5.27 -9.10
CA ALA A 144 12.04 -5.48 -7.68
C ALA A 144 10.91 -6.49 -7.43
N GLU A 145 9.91 -6.52 -8.32
CA GLU A 145 8.81 -7.47 -8.26
C GLU A 145 9.19 -8.86 -8.82
N GLY A 146 10.00 -8.89 -9.87
CA GLY A 146 10.39 -10.13 -10.54
C GLY A 146 11.46 -10.95 -9.81
N VAL A 147 12.29 -10.30 -9.00
CA VAL A 147 13.40 -10.96 -8.29
C VAL A 147 13.06 -11.13 -6.80
N ARG A 148 12.94 -12.39 -6.35
CA ARG A 148 12.67 -12.70 -4.93
C ARG A 148 13.82 -12.26 -4.04
N GLU A 149 13.50 -11.42 -3.05
CA GLU A 149 14.48 -10.82 -2.12
C GLU A 149 15.51 -9.91 -2.81
N SER A 150 15.08 -9.19 -3.86
CA SER A 150 15.87 -8.16 -4.52
C SER A 150 16.25 -6.99 -3.60
N GLY A 151 17.14 -6.13 -4.09
CA GLY A 151 17.28 -4.78 -3.54
C GLY A 151 15.98 -3.99 -3.56
N THR A 152 15.92 -2.90 -2.79
CA THR A 152 14.75 -2.00 -2.81
C THR A 152 14.61 -1.36 -4.19
N ARG A 153 13.36 -1.03 -4.57
CA ARG A 153 13.09 -0.29 -5.82
C ARG A 153 13.97 0.95 -5.96
N ALA A 154 14.19 1.69 -4.88
CA ALA A 154 15.04 2.88 -4.88
C ALA A 154 16.53 2.55 -5.14
N ALA A 155 17.05 1.46 -4.57
CA ALA A 155 18.42 1.03 -4.81
C ALA A 155 18.63 0.54 -6.25
N ILE A 156 17.65 -0.20 -6.79
CA ILE A 156 17.64 -0.66 -8.19
C ILE A 156 17.53 0.55 -9.14
N SER A 157 16.63 1.49 -8.85
CA SER A 157 16.47 2.74 -9.60
C SER A 157 17.76 3.55 -9.66
N ARG A 158 18.47 3.68 -8.54
CA ARG A 158 19.78 4.34 -8.49
C ARG A 158 20.80 3.66 -9.42
N ARG A 159 20.93 2.34 -9.35
CA ARG A 159 21.85 1.57 -10.22
C ARG A 159 21.49 1.66 -11.70
N LEU A 160 20.20 1.64 -12.03
CA LEU A 160 19.74 1.84 -13.40
C LEU A 160 20.09 3.25 -13.90
N ALA A 161 19.91 4.26 -13.06
CA ALA A 161 20.27 5.62 -13.41
C ALA A 161 21.78 5.79 -13.62
N ASP A 162 22.61 5.16 -12.77
CA ASP A 162 24.07 5.14 -12.97
C ASP A 162 24.43 4.59 -14.37
N GLU A 163 23.85 3.45 -14.76
CA GLU A 163 24.10 2.84 -16.08
C GLU A 163 23.63 3.71 -17.26
N VAL A 164 22.47 4.37 -17.13
CA VAL A 164 21.94 5.27 -18.16
C VAL A 164 22.80 6.53 -18.29
N CYS A 165 23.25 7.11 -17.18
CA CYS A 165 24.19 8.23 -17.18
C CYS A 165 25.56 7.86 -17.79
N GLU A 166 25.96 6.59 -17.71
CA GLU A 166 27.13 6.06 -18.42
C GLU A 166 26.87 5.81 -19.92
N GLY A 167 25.75 6.29 -20.47
CA GLY A 167 25.43 6.30 -21.90
C GLY A 167 24.67 5.07 -22.41
N ARG A 168 24.18 4.20 -21.52
CA ARG A 168 23.40 3.02 -21.94
C ARG A 168 21.92 3.36 -22.11
N SER A 169 21.27 2.63 -23.01
CA SER A 169 19.81 2.65 -23.10
C SER A 169 19.18 2.06 -21.82
N VAL A 170 17.97 2.51 -21.49
CA VAL A 170 17.21 1.99 -20.34
C VAL A 170 17.04 0.47 -20.41
N LEU A 171 16.81 -0.09 -21.61
CA LEU A 171 16.68 -1.53 -21.79
C LEU A 171 17.99 -2.27 -21.51
N SER A 172 19.10 -1.80 -22.07
CA SER A 172 20.43 -2.39 -21.83
C SER A 172 20.82 -2.31 -20.36
N ALA A 173 20.56 -1.18 -19.71
CA ALA A 173 20.76 -1.00 -18.27
C ALA A 173 19.89 -1.97 -17.46
N SER A 174 18.62 -2.16 -17.86
CA SER A 174 17.69 -3.06 -17.16
C SER A 174 18.14 -4.52 -17.15
N ILE A 175 18.65 -5.02 -18.27
CA ILE A 175 19.15 -6.40 -18.36
C ILE A 175 20.36 -6.59 -17.43
N ARG A 176 21.35 -5.68 -17.49
CA ARG A 176 22.55 -5.76 -16.63
C ARG A 176 22.19 -5.69 -15.15
N VAL A 177 21.31 -4.77 -14.75
CA VAL A 177 20.91 -4.63 -13.35
C VAL A 177 20.08 -5.84 -12.90
N LEU A 178 19.17 -6.35 -13.72
CA LEU A 178 18.42 -7.57 -13.42
C LEU A 178 19.36 -8.76 -13.18
N GLU A 179 20.29 -8.97 -14.11
CA GLU A 179 21.30 -10.02 -14.02
C GLU A 179 22.21 -9.87 -12.78
N ALA A 180 22.58 -8.64 -12.43
CA ALA A 180 23.35 -8.35 -11.24
C ALA A 180 22.54 -8.59 -9.96
N GLU A 181 21.25 -8.25 -9.94
CA GLU A 181 20.34 -8.48 -8.82
C GLU A 181 20.07 -9.97 -8.59
N GLN A 182 19.89 -10.76 -9.66
CA GLN A 182 19.77 -12.22 -9.58
C GLN A 182 21.03 -12.86 -8.98
N ARG A 183 22.21 -12.34 -9.33
CA ARG A 183 23.50 -12.82 -8.82
C ARG A 183 23.93 -12.19 -7.50
N ARG A 184 23.16 -11.23 -6.97
CA ARG A 184 23.44 -10.56 -5.70
C ARG A 184 23.34 -11.55 -4.53
N ALA A 185 24.26 -11.45 -3.58
CA ALA A 185 24.17 -12.21 -2.34
C ALA A 185 22.90 -11.85 -1.57
N GLY A 186 22.23 -12.85 -1.00
CA GLY A 186 20.96 -12.71 -0.30
C GLY A 186 19.73 -12.94 -1.18
N THR A 187 19.82 -12.75 -2.50
CA THR A 187 18.71 -13.04 -3.42
C THR A 187 18.44 -14.55 -3.50
N VAL A 188 17.15 -14.90 -3.60
CA VAL A 188 16.72 -16.30 -3.83
C VAL A 188 16.99 -16.68 -5.28
N VAL A 189 17.83 -17.70 -5.46
CA VAL A 189 18.22 -18.23 -6.77
C VAL A 189 17.31 -19.41 -7.13
N PRO A 190 16.83 -19.51 -8.38
CA PRO A 190 16.18 -20.71 -8.87
C PRO A 190 17.11 -21.93 -8.79
N ILE A 191 16.57 -23.10 -8.42
CA ILE A 191 17.38 -24.30 -8.19
C ILE A 191 18.12 -24.75 -9.45
N GLY A 192 17.54 -24.55 -10.63
CA GLY A 192 18.15 -24.85 -11.92
C GLY A 192 19.35 -23.97 -12.28
N GLU A 193 19.51 -22.81 -11.63
CA GLU A 193 20.61 -21.87 -11.92
C GLU A 193 21.78 -21.98 -10.91
N LEU A 194 21.68 -22.87 -9.91
CA LEU A 194 22.68 -23.01 -8.85
C LEU A 194 24.10 -23.32 -9.36
N GLU A 195 24.22 -23.98 -10.50
CA GLU A 195 25.50 -24.32 -11.14
C GLU A 195 26.20 -23.08 -11.70
N ALA A 196 25.45 -22.13 -12.27
CA ALA A 196 25.97 -20.90 -12.86
C ALA A 196 26.41 -19.86 -11.82
N VAL A 197 25.94 -19.99 -10.58
CA VAL A 197 26.25 -19.05 -9.49
C VAL A 197 27.64 -19.33 -8.92
N SER A 198 28.58 -18.41 -9.05
CA SER A 198 29.98 -18.60 -8.62
C SER A 198 30.21 -18.53 -7.11
N ARG A 199 29.29 -17.92 -6.34
CA ARG A 199 29.43 -17.76 -4.88
C ARG A 199 29.28 -19.08 -4.13
N ARG A 200 29.90 -19.14 -2.95
CA ARG A 200 29.90 -20.32 -2.06
C ARG A 200 28.59 -20.50 -1.30
N GLU A 201 27.83 -19.43 -1.10
CA GLU A 201 26.59 -19.45 -0.35
C GLU A 201 25.42 -18.97 -1.20
N VAL A 202 24.29 -19.67 -1.12
CA VAL A 202 23.12 -19.40 -1.94
C VAL A 202 21.85 -19.46 -1.10
N SER A 203 20.85 -18.69 -1.52
CA SER A 203 19.50 -18.75 -0.96
C SER A 203 18.59 -19.41 -1.98
N ILE A 204 17.74 -20.33 -1.54
CA ILE A 204 16.77 -21.03 -2.40
C ILE A 204 15.39 -21.02 -1.75
N GLU A 205 14.35 -21.16 -2.56
CA GLU A 205 12.99 -21.43 -2.11
C GLU A 205 12.44 -22.59 -2.93
N GLY A 206 11.81 -23.55 -2.27
CA GLY A 206 11.26 -24.74 -2.91
C GLY A 206 10.40 -25.53 -1.95
N ARG A 207 9.84 -26.64 -2.44
CA ARG A 207 9.08 -27.61 -1.66
C ARG A 207 9.96 -28.82 -1.35
N VAL A 208 9.86 -29.31 -0.12
CA VAL A 208 10.52 -30.56 0.30
C VAL A 208 9.79 -31.71 -0.39
N GLU A 209 10.43 -32.36 -1.37
CA GLU A 209 9.85 -33.51 -2.07
C GLU A 209 9.99 -34.79 -1.27
N GLN A 210 11.15 -34.98 -0.64
CA GLN A 210 11.49 -36.24 0.02
C GLN A 210 12.52 -35.99 1.13
N LEU A 211 12.34 -36.67 2.26
CA LEU A 211 13.30 -36.76 3.35
C LEU A 211 13.81 -38.20 3.47
N TRP A 212 15.10 -38.36 3.75
CA TRP A 212 15.70 -39.68 3.99
C TRP A 212 16.24 -39.79 5.41
N ASN A 213 16.33 -41.04 5.89
CA ASN A 213 17.00 -41.32 7.15
C ASN A 213 18.51 -41.04 7.00
N PRO A 214 19.12 -40.20 7.86
CA PRO A 214 20.53 -39.88 7.76
C PRO A 214 21.41 -41.10 8.10
N ASN A 215 22.43 -41.33 7.26
CA ASN A 215 23.40 -42.42 7.45
C ASN A 215 24.54 -42.09 8.43
N HIS A 216 24.57 -40.88 9.00
CA HIS A 216 25.63 -40.44 9.91
C HIS A 216 25.06 -39.60 11.05
N THR A 217 25.56 -39.80 12.27
CA THR A 217 25.03 -39.17 13.50
C THR A 217 25.16 -37.65 13.52
N ALA A 218 26.10 -37.07 12.76
CA ALA A 218 26.27 -35.62 12.63
C ALA A 218 25.24 -34.95 11.69
N ILE A 219 24.49 -35.72 10.91
CA ILE A 219 23.45 -35.20 10.02
C ILE A 219 22.12 -35.19 10.77
N ALA A 220 21.44 -34.05 10.79
CA ALA A 220 20.11 -33.90 11.38
C ALA A 220 19.03 -34.39 10.40
N GLN A 221 19.07 -33.88 9.18
CA GLN A 221 18.15 -34.24 8.10
C GLN A 221 18.89 -34.24 6.77
N VAL A 222 18.43 -35.07 5.84
CA VAL A 222 18.87 -35.02 4.44
C VAL A 222 17.66 -35.23 3.56
N GLY A 223 17.55 -34.44 2.50
CA GLY A 223 16.36 -34.44 1.67
C GLY A 223 16.56 -33.84 0.30
N LEU A 224 15.49 -33.87 -0.47
CA LEU A 224 15.38 -33.31 -1.81
C LEU A 224 14.42 -32.13 -1.77
N ILE A 225 14.87 -30.98 -2.24
CA ILE A 225 14.04 -29.78 -2.38
C ILE A 225 13.94 -29.47 -3.86
N ALA A 226 12.73 -29.19 -4.33
CA ALA A 226 12.47 -28.83 -5.71
C ALA A 226 11.70 -27.53 -5.84
N ASP A 227 11.95 -26.83 -6.93
CA ASP A 227 11.16 -25.71 -7.42
C ASP A 227 10.71 -26.02 -8.86
N GLU A 228 10.11 -25.04 -9.52
CA GLU A 228 9.64 -25.19 -10.92
C GLU A 228 10.79 -25.44 -11.92
N THR A 229 12.04 -25.12 -11.53
CA THR A 229 13.20 -25.18 -12.43
C THR A 229 14.00 -26.45 -12.27
N SER A 230 14.25 -26.93 -11.05
CA SER A 230 15.03 -28.13 -10.79
C SER A 230 14.89 -28.62 -9.35
N ARG A 231 15.63 -29.68 -9.01
CA ARG A 231 15.70 -30.30 -7.69
C ARG A 231 17.13 -30.35 -7.18
N VAL A 232 17.33 -30.16 -5.88
CA VAL A 232 18.65 -30.18 -5.25
C VAL A 232 18.63 -30.98 -3.94
N LYS A 233 19.70 -31.74 -3.73
CA LYS A 233 19.91 -32.44 -2.46
C LYS A 233 20.38 -31.43 -1.40
N VAL A 234 19.69 -31.43 -0.26
CA VAL A 234 20.02 -30.60 0.89
C VAL A 234 20.38 -31.49 2.08
N THR A 235 21.47 -31.13 2.76
CA THR A 235 21.95 -31.81 3.98
C THR A 235 21.95 -30.80 5.12
N VAL A 236 21.23 -31.12 6.19
CA VAL A 236 21.16 -30.31 7.42
C VAL A 236 22.06 -30.93 8.47
N TRP A 237 23.03 -30.17 8.95
CA TRP A 237 23.97 -30.63 9.99
C TRP A 237 23.37 -30.44 11.38
N LYS A 238 23.58 -31.38 12.31
CA LYS A 238 23.11 -31.22 13.70
C LYS A 238 23.67 -29.98 14.38
N ALA A 239 24.92 -29.62 14.08
CA ALA A 239 25.56 -28.43 14.61
C ALA A 239 24.94 -27.11 14.11
N SER A 240 24.07 -27.14 13.10
CA SER A 240 23.34 -25.94 12.63
C SER A 240 22.18 -25.56 13.53
N ASP A 241 21.67 -26.48 14.35
CA ASP A 241 20.43 -26.31 15.14
C ASP A 241 19.25 -25.77 14.30
N ALA A 242 19.22 -26.13 13.01
CA ALA A 242 18.19 -25.66 12.10
C ALA A 242 16.83 -26.30 12.43
N PRO A 243 15.71 -25.57 12.22
CA PRO A 243 14.37 -26.12 12.39
C PRO A 243 14.12 -27.35 11.52
N TRP A 244 13.39 -28.33 12.05
CA TRP A 244 12.99 -29.53 11.32
C TRP A 244 12.03 -29.18 10.18
N MET A 245 12.30 -29.74 8.99
CA MET A 245 11.46 -29.65 7.80
C MET A 245 10.57 -30.89 7.67
N ASP A 246 9.37 -30.72 7.12
CA ASP A 246 8.44 -31.82 6.80
C ASP A 246 8.33 -32.05 5.29
N GLU A 247 8.02 -33.29 4.88
CA GLU A 247 7.74 -33.59 3.47
C GLU A 247 6.50 -32.84 2.98
N GLY A 248 6.56 -32.35 1.74
CA GLY A 248 5.53 -31.51 1.16
C GLY A 248 5.54 -30.07 1.66
N GLU A 249 6.43 -29.67 2.55
CA GLU A 249 6.44 -28.30 3.06
C GLU A 249 7.18 -27.33 2.14
N ARG A 250 6.67 -26.09 2.02
CA ARG A 250 7.43 -25.02 1.35
C ARG A 250 8.44 -24.41 2.31
N VAL A 251 9.70 -24.41 1.90
CA VAL A 251 10.85 -23.95 2.68
C VAL A 251 11.63 -22.90 1.90
N ARG A 252 12.15 -21.91 2.64
CA ARG A 252 13.10 -20.93 2.15
C ARG A 252 14.37 -21.03 2.97
N ILE A 253 15.47 -21.39 2.31
CA ILE A 253 16.77 -21.57 2.94
C ILE A 253 17.66 -20.43 2.48
N ARG A 254 18.22 -19.64 3.40
CA ARG A 254 19.11 -18.51 3.10
C ARG A 254 20.53 -18.80 3.57
N GLY A 255 21.50 -18.55 2.72
CA GLY A 255 22.92 -18.72 3.06
C GLY A 255 23.34 -20.19 3.20
N ALA A 256 22.76 -21.09 2.40
CA ALA A 256 23.19 -22.49 2.38
C ALA A 256 24.54 -22.60 1.67
N ALA A 257 25.45 -23.38 2.26
CA ALA A 257 26.76 -23.64 1.68
C ALA A 257 26.63 -24.57 0.47
N LYS A 258 27.15 -24.13 -0.67
CA LYS A 258 27.17 -24.87 -1.93
C LYS A 258 28.32 -25.87 -1.92
N ASN A 259 28.02 -27.12 -2.23
CA ASN A 259 28.99 -28.20 -2.39
C ASN A 259 28.81 -28.89 -3.75
N TRP A 260 29.89 -29.42 -4.31
CA TRP A 260 29.91 -30.11 -5.59
C TRP A 260 30.16 -31.61 -5.38
N TYR A 261 29.30 -32.45 -5.93
CA TYR A 261 29.45 -33.89 -5.88
C TYR A 261 29.04 -34.51 -7.22
N ASN A 262 29.96 -35.25 -7.86
CA ASN A 262 29.75 -35.87 -9.18
C ASN A 262 29.16 -34.91 -10.23
N GLY A 263 29.69 -33.69 -10.29
CA GLY A 263 29.25 -32.66 -11.24
C GLY A 263 27.89 -32.03 -10.94
N ARG A 264 27.24 -32.37 -9.82
CA ARG A 264 25.98 -31.77 -9.38
C ARG A 264 26.18 -30.93 -8.12
N VAL A 265 25.43 -29.85 -8.05
CA VAL A 265 25.38 -29.02 -6.84
C VAL A 265 24.53 -29.71 -5.77
N SER A 266 25.00 -29.64 -4.53
CA SER A 266 24.27 -29.98 -3.31
C SER A 266 24.40 -28.82 -2.31
N LEU A 267 23.44 -28.70 -1.41
CA LEU A 267 23.43 -27.64 -0.41
C LEU A 267 23.61 -28.21 1.00
N ALA A 268 24.35 -27.50 1.83
CA ALA A 268 24.54 -27.79 3.23
C ALA A 268 23.99 -26.64 4.08
N VAL A 269 23.12 -26.97 5.04
CA VAL A 269 22.62 -26.05 6.06
C VAL A 269 23.58 -26.11 7.25
N THR A 270 24.30 -25.01 7.49
CA THR A 270 25.28 -24.84 8.56
C THR A 270 24.79 -23.81 9.58
N GLY A 271 25.60 -23.48 10.60
CA GLY A 271 25.20 -22.52 11.65
C GLY A 271 24.91 -21.10 11.15
N ASP A 272 25.46 -20.71 10.00
CA ASP A 272 25.21 -19.40 9.39
C ASP A 272 23.99 -19.41 8.44
N THR A 273 23.35 -20.57 8.24
CA THR A 273 22.19 -20.74 7.37
C THR A 273 20.90 -20.50 8.14
N SER A 274 19.94 -19.78 7.55
CA SER A 274 18.60 -19.62 8.12
C SER A 274 17.54 -20.35 7.29
N VAL A 275 16.64 -21.07 7.96
CA VAL A 275 15.52 -21.80 7.35
C VAL A 275 14.21 -21.15 7.78
N HIS A 276 13.39 -20.76 6.81
CA HIS A 276 12.09 -20.14 7.00
C HIS A 276 11.01 -20.96 6.30
N PHE A 277 9.80 -20.96 6.88
CA PHE A 277 8.65 -21.71 6.35
C PHE A 277 7.51 -20.73 6.03
N PRO A 278 7.33 -20.33 4.77
CA PRO A 278 6.30 -19.34 4.39
C PRO A 278 4.85 -19.77 4.65
N GLU A 279 4.62 -21.08 4.87
CA GLU A 279 3.31 -21.68 5.10
C GLU A 279 3.04 -21.96 6.59
N ARG A 280 4.07 -22.12 7.43
CA ARG A 280 3.87 -22.31 8.88
C ARG A 280 3.28 -21.04 9.49
N GLY A 281 2.27 -21.21 10.33
CA GLY A 281 1.66 -20.11 11.09
C GLY A 281 0.58 -19.32 10.34
N ARG A 282 0.13 -19.76 9.16
CA ARG A 282 -1.12 -19.28 8.53
C ARG A 282 -2.32 -19.89 9.24
N TRP A 283 -2.61 -19.41 10.45
CA TRP A 283 -3.73 -19.88 11.25
C TRP A 283 -5.09 -19.32 10.78
N TRP A 284 -5.09 -18.37 9.84
CA TRP A 284 -6.28 -17.66 9.33
C TRP A 284 -6.86 -18.22 8.03
N ASP A 285 -6.32 -19.31 7.48
CA ASP A 285 -6.87 -20.02 6.29
C ASP A 285 -7.71 -21.27 6.69
N ARG A 286 -8.23 -21.32 7.92
CA ARG A 286 -9.06 -22.41 8.44
C ARG A 286 -10.52 -22.02 8.62
#